data_AF-A0A7H4PEQ3-F1
#
_entry.id   AF-A0A7H4PEQ3-F1
#
_cell.length_a   1.000
_cell.length_b   1.000
_cell.length_c   1.000
_cell.angle_alpha   90.00
_cell.angle_beta   90.00
_cell.angle_gamma   90.00
#
_symmetry.space_group_name_H-M   'P 1'
#
loop_
_entity.id
_entity.type
_entity.pdbx_description
1 polymer ?
#
loop_
_entity_poly.entity_id
_entity_poly.type
_entity_poly.pdbx_seq_one_letter_code
_entity_poly.pdbx_strand_id
1 'polypeptide(L)'
;MLISRRSSPVWGIPIRWLFATLVLPVPRSSARIDMALTHGVPSFMQVLEVVTSEMQVEAAILAEEIKTLNPQLHATLLTHLEQLQQHQGNTIEIRYTSHEQFKKETADSQAVIRSGECSPYANVILCAGVTF
;
A
#
# COMPACT_ATOMS: atom_id res chain seq x y z
N MET A 1 5.51 17.13 -2.47
CA MET A 1 6.59 16.12 -2.51
C MET A 1 6.24 15.18 -3.64
N LEU A 2 6.73 15.46 -4.86
CA LEU A 2 6.51 14.58 -6.01
C LEU A 2 7.19 13.25 -5.69
N ILE A 3 6.45 12.15 -5.70
CA ILE A 3 7.02 10.80 -5.66
C ILE A 3 7.95 10.73 -6.88
N SER A 4 9.24 10.85 -6.61
CA SER A 4 10.25 11.03 -7.64
C SER A 4 10.23 9.82 -8.57
N ARG A 5 10.11 10.04 -9.88
CA ARG A 5 10.41 9.07 -10.94
C ARG A 5 11.91 8.73 -10.93
N ARG A 6 12.44 8.23 -9.82
CA ARG A 6 13.76 7.61 -9.80
C ARG A 6 13.61 6.22 -10.38
N SER A 7 13.78 6.14 -11.69
CA SER A 7 14.24 4.94 -12.37
C SER A 7 15.52 4.47 -11.66
N SER A 8 15.36 3.52 -10.75
CA SER A 8 16.50 2.86 -10.10
C SER A 8 16.80 1.60 -10.91
N PRO A 9 17.95 1.53 -11.61
CA PRO A 9 18.36 0.33 -12.33
C PRO A 9 19.07 -0.59 -11.35
N VAL A 10 18.33 -1.20 -10.43
CA VAL A 10 18.88 -2.27 -9.58
C VAL A 10 17.96 -3.48 -9.75
N TRP A 11 18.35 -4.32 -10.71
CA TRP A 11 17.93 -5.71 -10.92
C TRP A 11 16.86 -6.24 -9.94
N GLY A 12 15.61 -6.30 -10.43
CA GLY A 12 14.62 -7.30 -9.99
C GLY A 12 13.87 -7.09 -8.69
N ILE A 13 14.03 -5.97 -7.96
CA ILE A 13 13.22 -5.69 -6.77
C ILE A 13 12.15 -4.65 -7.12
N PRO A 14 10.86 -5.02 -7.15
CA PRO A 14 9.80 -4.04 -7.39
C PRO A 14 9.81 -2.98 -6.28
N ILE A 15 9.62 -1.71 -6.65
CA ILE A 15 9.58 -0.62 -5.67
C ILE A 15 8.32 -0.81 -4.83
N ARG A 16 8.50 -1.07 -3.52
CA ARG A 16 7.39 -1.33 -2.60
C ARG A 16 7.05 -0.09 -1.78
N TRP A 17 5.78 0.31 -1.80
CA TRP A 17 5.23 1.38 -0.96
C TRP A 17 4.20 0.79 -0.01
N LEU A 18 4.35 1.04 1.28
CA LEU A 18 3.41 0.56 2.28
C LEU A 18 2.47 1.68 2.71
N PHE A 19 1.19 1.38 2.76
CA PHE A 19 0.17 2.23 3.38
C PHE A 19 -0.23 1.58 4.67
N ALA A 20 -0.21 2.35 5.75
CA ALA A 20 -0.35 1.80 7.08
C ALA A 20 -1.25 2.63 8.00
N THR A 21 -1.93 1.91 8.87
CA THR A 21 -2.65 2.45 10.03
C THR A 21 -1.71 3.02 11.09
N LEU A 22 -2.29 3.75 12.04
CA LEU A 22 -1.57 4.30 13.18
C LEU A 22 -0.81 3.24 14.01
N VAL A 23 -1.25 1.98 14.02
CA VAL A 23 -0.71 0.96 14.91
C VAL A 23 0.39 0.09 14.29
N LEU A 24 0.68 0.25 13.00
CA LEU A 24 1.72 -0.56 12.35
C LEU A 24 3.12 0.02 12.68
N PRO A 25 4.05 -0.79 13.21
CA PRO A 25 5.41 -0.33 13.45
C PRO A 25 6.11 -0.06 12.11
N VAL A 26 6.75 1.11 11.99
CA VAL A 26 7.53 1.48 10.81
C VAL A 26 8.99 1.08 11.03
N PRO A 27 9.56 0.20 10.18
CA PRO A 27 10.98 -0.16 10.23
C PRO A 27 11.89 1.07 10.09
N ARG A 28 13.06 1.05 10.74
CA ARG A 28 14.04 2.15 10.60
C ARG A 28 14.69 2.23 9.22
N SER A 29 14.63 1.14 8.45
CA SER A 29 15.18 1.04 7.09
C SER A 29 14.35 1.74 6.04
N SER A 30 13.07 2.02 6.32
CA SER A 30 12.12 2.62 5.38
C SER A 30 11.83 4.07 5.72
N ALA A 31 11.66 4.91 4.68
CA ALA A 31 11.28 6.30 4.90
C ALA A 31 9.87 6.39 5.49
N ARG A 32 9.69 7.17 6.56
CA ARG A 32 8.37 7.38 7.17
C ARG A 32 7.75 8.67 6.67
N ILE A 33 6.58 8.57 6.05
CA ILE A 33 5.74 9.71 5.66
C ILE A 33 4.48 9.66 6.53
N ASP A 34 4.44 10.48 7.58
CA ASP A 34 3.29 10.52 8.48
C ASP A 34 2.28 11.57 7.99
N MET A 35 1.13 11.11 7.49
CA MET A 35 0.04 11.98 7.04
C MET A 35 -1.09 12.05 8.06
N ALA A 36 -1.04 11.27 9.14
CA ALA A 36 -2.10 11.21 10.12
C ALA A 36 -2.21 12.54 10.90
N LEU A 37 -3.36 13.21 10.74
CA LEU A 37 -3.66 14.47 11.44
C LEU A 37 -4.44 14.20 12.72
N THR A 38 -5.45 13.35 12.64
CA THR A 38 -6.28 12.90 13.76
C THR A 38 -6.91 11.55 13.41
N HIS A 39 -7.67 10.97 14.34
CA HIS A 39 -8.41 9.72 14.10
C HIS A 39 -9.30 9.83 12.87
N GLY A 40 -9.08 8.93 11.91
CA GLY A 40 -9.79 8.85 10.64
C GLY A 40 -9.36 9.86 9.57
N VAL A 41 -8.36 10.72 9.82
CA VAL A 41 -7.99 11.80 8.91
C VAL A 41 -6.47 11.84 8.61
N PRO A 42 -6.07 11.71 7.34
CA PRO A 42 -6.86 11.22 6.21
C PRO A 42 -7.20 9.74 6.36
N SER A 43 -8.28 9.27 5.71
CA SER A 43 -8.64 7.85 5.72
C SER A 43 -7.64 7.03 4.89
N PHE A 44 -7.63 5.70 5.08
CA PHE A 44 -6.76 4.83 4.29
C PHE A 44 -7.04 4.94 2.78
N MET A 45 -8.32 4.90 2.38
CA MET A 45 -8.69 4.97 0.96
C MET A 45 -8.34 6.32 0.34
N GLN A 46 -8.50 7.44 1.05
CA GLN A 46 -8.10 8.76 0.54
C GLN A 46 -6.61 8.83 0.19
N VAL A 47 -5.76 8.28 1.06
CA VAL A 47 -4.31 8.25 0.82
C VAL A 47 -3.98 7.31 -0.33
N LEU A 48 -4.62 6.13 -0.36
CA LEU A 48 -4.41 5.14 -1.41
C LEU A 48 -4.77 5.68 -2.79
N GLU A 49 -5.97 6.26 -2.93
CA GLU A 49 -6.48 6.84 -4.17
C GLU A 49 -5.50 7.89 -4.74
N VAL A 50 -5.08 8.84 -3.92
CA VAL A 50 -4.16 9.92 -4.33
C VAL A 50 -2.78 9.38 -4.73
N VAL A 51 -2.27 8.34 -4.07
CA VAL A 51 -0.98 7.79 -4.50
C VAL A 51 -1.12 6.97 -5.78
N THR A 52 -2.17 6.15 -5.89
CA THR A 52 -2.41 5.33 -7.08
C THR A 52 -2.79 6.13 -8.33
N SER A 53 -3.18 7.40 -8.20
CA SER A 53 -3.37 8.28 -9.36
C SER A 53 -2.04 8.67 -10.04
N GLU A 54 -0.92 8.59 -9.32
CA GLU A 54 0.43 8.92 -9.82
C GLU A 54 1.34 7.69 -9.95
N MET A 55 0.97 6.57 -9.30
CA MET A 55 1.75 5.34 -9.23
C MET A 55 1.13 4.22 -10.06
N GLN A 56 1.92 3.63 -10.96
CA GLN A 56 1.58 2.37 -11.63
C GLN A 56 1.73 1.20 -10.66
N VAL A 57 0.70 0.37 -10.54
CA VAL A 57 0.67 -0.74 -9.59
C VAL A 57 0.63 -2.05 -10.37
N GLU A 58 1.52 -2.99 -10.04
CA GLU A 58 1.53 -4.34 -10.64
C GLU A 58 1.07 -5.42 -9.65
N ALA A 59 1.22 -5.16 -8.34
CA ALA A 59 0.78 -6.08 -7.30
C ALA A 59 0.42 -5.35 -6.01
N ALA A 60 -0.49 -5.95 -5.26
CA ALA A 60 -0.88 -5.52 -3.92
C ALA A 60 -0.78 -6.70 -2.95
N ILE A 61 -0.17 -6.48 -1.80
CA ILE A 61 0.03 -7.51 -0.78
C ILE A 61 -0.72 -7.08 0.48
N LEU A 62 -1.49 -8.02 1.03
CA LEU A 62 -2.43 -7.82 2.12
C LEU A 62 -2.21 -8.83 3.24
N ALA A 63 -2.55 -8.46 4.47
CA ALA A 63 -2.66 -9.42 5.56
C ALA A 63 -3.94 -10.26 5.38
N GLU A 64 -3.85 -11.60 5.45
CA GLU A 64 -4.99 -12.53 5.28
C GLU A 64 -6.14 -12.20 6.25
N GLU A 65 -5.80 -11.74 7.45
CA GLU A 65 -6.72 -11.35 8.51
C GLU A 65 -7.69 -10.23 8.12
N ILE A 66 -7.35 -9.41 7.10
CA ILE A 66 -8.25 -8.35 6.63
C ILE A 66 -9.59 -8.92 6.13
N LYS A 67 -9.60 -10.15 5.59
CA LYS A 67 -10.80 -10.80 5.03
C LYS A 67 -11.87 -11.04 6.10
N THR A 68 -11.45 -11.32 7.33
CA THR A 68 -12.36 -11.68 8.44
C THR A 68 -12.53 -10.54 9.43
N LEU A 69 -11.49 -9.74 9.66
CA LEU A 69 -11.47 -8.70 10.69
C LEU A 69 -11.79 -7.30 10.14
N ASN A 70 -11.73 -7.11 8.82
CA ASN A 70 -12.15 -5.86 8.18
C ASN A 70 -12.72 -6.08 6.75
N PRO A 71 -13.78 -6.90 6.60
CA PRO A 71 -14.28 -7.32 5.29
C PRO A 71 -14.82 -6.15 4.45
N GLN A 72 -15.35 -5.10 5.07
CA GLN A 72 -15.85 -3.94 4.35
C GLN A 72 -14.71 -3.17 3.67
N LEU A 73 -13.64 -2.85 4.40
CA LEU A 73 -12.48 -2.18 3.81
C LEU A 73 -11.81 -3.07 2.77
N HIS A 74 -11.72 -4.38 3.04
CA HIS A 74 -11.18 -5.34 2.09
C HIS A 74 -11.93 -5.29 0.75
N ALA A 75 -13.26 -5.32 0.78
CA ALA A 75 -14.09 -5.22 -0.43
C ALA A 75 -13.86 -3.88 -1.16
N THR A 76 -13.86 -2.76 -0.44
CA THR A 76 -13.59 -1.43 -1.02
C THR A 76 -12.22 -1.35 -1.68
N LEU A 77 -11.19 -1.90 -1.03
CA LEU A 77 -9.84 -1.95 -1.57
C LEU A 77 -9.77 -2.80 -2.85
N LEU A 78 -10.43 -3.97 -2.86
CA LEU A 78 -10.46 -4.82 -4.05
C LEU A 78 -11.17 -4.14 -5.22
N THR A 79 -12.29 -3.47 -4.98
CA THR A 79 -12.97 -2.68 -6.01
C THR A 79 -12.08 -1.56 -6.55
N HIS A 80 -11.36 -0.86 -5.68
CA HIS A 80 -10.40 0.17 -6.11
C HIS A 80 -9.29 -0.40 -6.99
N LEU A 81 -8.69 -1.53 -6.59
CA LEU A 81 -7.63 -2.18 -7.38
C LEU A 81 -8.16 -2.73 -8.72
N GLU A 82 -9.37 -3.25 -8.76
CA GLU A 82 -10.02 -3.70 -10.00
C GLU A 82 -10.28 -2.53 -10.96
N GLN A 83 -10.73 -1.40 -10.44
CA GLN A 83 -10.84 -0.17 -11.24
C GLN A 83 -9.45 0.27 -11.69
N LEU A 84 -8.47 0.31 -10.79
CA LEU A 84 -7.13 0.78 -11.09
C LEU A 84 -6.47 -0.02 -12.22
N GLN A 85 -6.55 -1.35 -12.19
CA GLN A 85 -5.96 -2.19 -13.24
C GLN A 85 -6.62 -1.95 -14.62
N GLN A 86 -7.93 -1.67 -14.65
CA GLN A 86 -8.63 -1.30 -15.89
C GLN A 86 -8.14 0.06 -16.42
N HIS A 87 -8.00 1.06 -15.53
CA HIS A 87 -7.51 2.38 -15.89
C HIS A 87 -6.04 2.36 -16.34
N GLN A 88 -5.22 1.50 -15.73
CA GLN A 88 -3.80 1.35 -16.05
C GLN A 88 -3.55 0.41 -17.24
N GLY A 89 -4.56 -0.33 -17.69
CA GLY A 89 -4.45 -1.27 -18.81
C GLY A 89 -3.56 -2.48 -18.49
N ASN A 90 -3.51 -2.91 -17.23
CA ASN A 90 -2.70 -4.03 -16.76
C ASN A 90 -3.52 -4.99 -15.87
N THR A 91 -2.85 -5.98 -15.29
CA THR A 91 -3.43 -6.88 -14.28
C THR A 91 -2.68 -6.67 -12.97
N ILE A 92 -3.40 -6.37 -11.89
CA ILE A 92 -2.80 -6.21 -10.56
C ILE A 92 -2.89 -7.54 -9.82
N GLU A 93 -1.74 -8.13 -9.51
CA GLU A 93 -1.69 -9.37 -8.72
C GLU A 93 -2.00 -9.08 -7.24
N ILE A 94 -3.02 -9.74 -6.69
CA ILE A 94 -3.36 -9.61 -5.27
C ILE A 94 -2.84 -10.83 -4.52
N ARG A 95 -1.93 -10.60 -3.58
CA ARG A 95 -1.35 -11.64 -2.72
C ARG A 95 -1.76 -11.42 -1.27
N TYR A 96 -1.91 -12.53 -0.55
CA TYR A 96 -2.16 -12.50 0.88
C TYR A 96 -1.03 -13.21 1.63
N THR A 97 -0.72 -12.69 2.80
CA THR A 97 0.28 -13.24 3.71
C THR A 97 -0.20 -13.08 5.14
N SER A 98 0.40 -13.76 6.13
CA SER A 98 0.02 -13.53 7.53
C SER A 98 0.43 -12.14 8.00
N HIS A 99 -0.25 -11.58 8.99
CA HIS A 99 0.13 -10.26 9.51
C HIS A 99 1.58 -10.20 10.04
N GLU A 100 2.07 -11.28 10.62
CA GLU A 100 3.47 -11.38 11.06
C GLU A 100 4.45 -11.33 9.89
N GLN A 101 4.13 -12.02 8.79
CA GLN A 101 4.96 -12.00 7.60
C GLN A 101 4.84 -10.67 6.85
N PHE A 102 3.65 -10.08 6.79
CA PHE A 102 3.41 -8.74 6.27
C PHE A 102 4.33 -7.72 6.95
N LYS A 103 4.40 -7.72 8.28
CA LYS A 103 5.31 -6.85 9.05
C LYS A 103 6.76 -7.00 8.63
N LYS A 104 7.23 -8.22 8.36
CA LYS A 104 8.62 -8.44 7.89
C LYS A 104 8.83 -7.83 6.51
N GLU A 105 7.88 -8.02 5.60
CA GLU A 105 7.94 -7.48 4.24
C GLU A 105 7.90 -5.95 4.18
N THR A 106 7.39 -5.29 5.23
CA THR A 106 7.45 -3.81 5.34
C THR A 106 8.87 -3.27 5.39
N ALA A 107 9.85 -4.05 5.87
CA ALA A 107 11.25 -3.61 6.00
C ALA A 107 11.93 -3.37 4.66
N ASP A 108 11.42 -4.02 3.61
CA ASP A 108 11.91 -3.91 2.23
C ASP A 108 11.19 -2.80 1.44
N SER A 109 10.23 -2.10 2.07
CA SER A 109 9.52 -0.99 1.42
C SER A 109 10.38 0.27 1.40
N GLN A 110 10.34 1.02 0.30
CA GLN A 110 11.06 2.29 0.17
C GLN A 110 10.52 3.32 1.16
N ALA A 111 9.20 3.37 1.31
CA ALA A 111 8.56 4.19 2.31
C ALA A 111 7.29 3.57 2.87
N VAL A 112 6.92 4.05 4.06
CA VAL A 112 5.65 3.79 4.72
C VAL A 112 4.88 5.10 4.84
N ILE A 113 3.72 5.15 4.20
CA ILE A 113 2.77 6.26 4.25
C ILE A 113 1.72 5.92 5.32
N ARG A 114 1.76 6.64 6.44
CA ARG A 114 0.86 6.42 7.57
C ARG A 114 -0.36 7.32 7.44
N SER A 115 -1.55 6.72 7.40
CA SER A 115 -2.83 7.43 7.39
C SER A 115 -3.39 7.58 8.81
N GLY A 116 -4.47 8.37 8.95
CA GLY A 116 -5.25 8.46 10.18
C GLY A 116 -6.17 7.25 10.42
N GLU A 117 -6.11 6.22 9.57
CA GLU A 117 -6.99 5.05 9.65
C GLU A 117 -6.81 4.29 10.97
N CYS A 118 -7.95 3.92 11.55
CA CYS A 118 -8.02 3.26 12.86
C CYS A 118 -8.64 1.86 12.77
N SER A 119 -9.21 1.48 11.63
CA SER A 119 -9.75 0.14 11.43
C SER A 119 -8.64 -0.92 11.37
N PRO A 120 -8.89 -2.14 11.88
CA PRO A 120 -7.86 -3.16 11.98
C PRO A 120 -7.44 -3.67 10.59
N TYR A 121 -6.17 -4.04 10.44
CA TYR A 121 -5.60 -4.59 9.20
C TYR A 121 -5.74 -3.71 7.94
N ALA A 122 -5.98 -2.41 8.10
CA ALA A 122 -6.01 -1.45 6.99
C ALA A 122 -4.59 -1.08 6.52
N ASN A 123 -3.83 -2.08 6.06
CA ASN A 123 -2.49 -1.91 5.54
C ASN A 123 -2.36 -2.64 4.20
N VAL A 124 -1.67 -2.04 3.23
CA VAL A 124 -1.37 -2.65 1.93
C VAL A 124 0.04 -2.30 1.50
N ILE A 125 0.78 -3.29 0.98
CA ILE A 125 2.04 -3.02 0.26
C ILE A 125 1.71 -3.01 -1.23
N LEU A 126 1.97 -1.89 -1.90
CA LEU A 126 1.88 -1.76 -3.35
C LEU A 126 3.25 -1.97 -3.98
N CYS A 127 3.32 -2.83 -4.99
CA CYS A 127 4.49 -3.01 -5.84
C CYS A 127 4.32 -2.12 -7.08
N ALA A 128 5.31 -1.26 -7.34
CA ALA A 128 5.31 -0.38 -8.48
C ALA A 128 5.59 -1.16 -9.76
N GLY A 129 4.71 -1.01 -10.75
CA GLY A 129 4.95 -1.43 -12.11
C GLY A 129 5.63 -0.35 -12.93
N VAL A 130 5.94 -0.69 -14.18
CA VAL A 130 6.55 0.19 -15.17
C VAL A 130 5.74 0.13 -16.45
N THR A 131 5.47 1.29 -17.06
CA THR A 131 4.81 1.38 -18.35
C THR A 131 5.83 1.18 -19.47
N PHE A 132 5.99 -0.04 -19.98
CA PHE A 132 6.64 -0.26 -21.27
C PHE A 132 6.02 -1.42 -22.02
#